data_AF-A0A067P7N1-F1
#
_entry.id   AF-A0A067P7N1-F1
#
_cell.length_a   1.000
_cell.length_b   1.000
_cell.length_c   1.000
_cell.angle_alpha   90.00
_cell.angle_beta   90.00
_cell.angle_gamma   90.00
#
_symmetry.space_group_name_H-M   'P 1'
#
loop_
_entity.id
_entity.type
_entity.pdbx_description
1 polymer ?
#
loop_
_entity_poly.entity_id
_entity_poly.type
_entity_poly.pdbx_seq_one_letter_code
_entity_poly.pdbx_strand_id
1 'polypeptide(L)'
;QCMENTRQDIFAQIEHWAGNLSGPNILWIKGFPGAGKSAVAASIVSHFRVSHQLGSFFFFERNKALSQTPSALWRTVAYDLSQIYPIVRNVIVAKLKEDEAVVSTANTIQLFHELVQLSLSSYMAIPTGRMPIVVIDALDECGGLDGS
;
A
#
# COMPACT_ATOMS: atom_id res chain seq x y z
N GLN A 1 -1.66 -11.61 -13.27
CA GLN A 1 -0.50 -10.85 -13.78
C GLN A 1 -0.68 -10.62 -15.27
N CYS A 2 -0.07 -9.57 -15.81
CA CYS A 2 0.00 -9.31 -17.25
C CYS A 2 0.78 -10.43 -17.97
N MET A 3 0.46 -10.66 -19.24
CA MET A 3 1.27 -11.50 -20.11
C MET A 3 2.62 -10.81 -20.37
N GLU A 4 3.66 -11.62 -20.60
CA GLU A 4 4.99 -11.11 -20.89
C GLU A 4 4.96 -10.15 -22.09
N ASN A 5 5.76 -9.08 -22.03
CA ASN A 5 5.87 -8.05 -23.06
C ASN A 5 4.57 -7.27 -23.37
N THR A 6 3.54 -7.38 -22.53
CA THR A 6 2.33 -6.54 -22.65
C THR A 6 2.37 -5.34 -21.70
N ARG A 7 1.69 -4.25 -22.09
CA ARG A 7 1.51 -3.03 -21.28
C ARG A 7 2.80 -2.32 -20.86
N GLN A 8 3.88 -2.49 -21.61
CA GLN A 8 5.18 -1.93 -21.26
C GLN A 8 5.15 -0.42 -21.02
N ASP A 9 4.35 0.32 -21.79
CA ASP A 9 4.19 1.77 -21.59
C ASP A 9 3.67 2.13 -20.18
N ILE A 10 2.78 1.30 -19.62
CA ILE A 10 2.25 1.49 -18.27
C ILE A 10 3.32 1.17 -17.23
N PHE A 11 4.10 0.09 -17.44
CA PHE A 11 5.22 -0.24 -16.54
C PHE A 11 6.28 0.86 -16.53
N ALA A 12 6.66 1.38 -17.70
CA ALA A 12 7.61 2.48 -17.82
C ALA A 12 7.14 3.74 -17.07
N GLN A 13 5.83 4.06 -17.14
CA GLN A 13 5.25 5.17 -16.37
C GLN A 13 5.31 4.92 -14.86
N ILE A 14 5.04 3.69 -14.40
CA ILE A 14 5.07 3.34 -12.99
C ILE A 14 6.51 3.37 -12.45
N GLU A 15 7.48 2.86 -13.21
CA GLU A 15 8.90 2.91 -12.85
C GLU A 15 9.41 4.35 -12.79
N HIS A 16 9.04 5.18 -13.77
CA HIS A 16 9.37 6.61 -13.77
C HIS A 16 8.78 7.32 -12.54
N TRP A 17 7.51 7.04 -12.22
CA TRP A 17 6.86 7.58 -11.04
C TRP A 17 7.57 7.14 -9.74
N ALA A 18 7.86 5.84 -9.60
CA ALA A 18 8.53 5.29 -8.43
C ALA A 18 9.96 5.86 -8.24
N GLY A 19 10.65 6.19 -9.33
CA GLY A 19 11.96 6.83 -9.31
C GLY A 19 11.95 8.34 -9.02
N ASN A 20 10.80 9.01 -9.15
CA ASN A 20 10.70 10.46 -8.98
C ASN A 20 10.26 10.84 -7.56
N LEU A 21 11.21 10.87 -6.62
CA LEU A 21 10.95 11.22 -5.21
C LEU A 21 10.54 12.68 -4.97
N SER A 22 10.69 13.56 -5.96
CA SER A 22 10.22 14.95 -5.90
C SER A 22 8.82 15.14 -6.49
N GLY A 23 8.24 14.08 -7.06
CA GLY A 23 6.91 14.08 -7.64
C GLY A 23 5.81 13.71 -6.63
N PRO A 24 4.56 13.55 -7.12
CA PRO A 24 3.45 13.07 -6.31
C PRO A 24 3.73 11.68 -5.71
N ASN A 25 3.34 11.47 -4.45
CA ASN A 25 3.51 10.18 -3.75
C ASN A 25 2.35 9.19 -3.97
N ILE A 26 1.40 9.51 -4.86
CA ILE A 26 0.29 8.63 -5.27
C ILE A 26 0.23 8.60 -6.78
N LEU A 27 0.30 7.40 -7.36
CA LEU A 27 -0.04 7.14 -8.75
C LEU A 27 -1.38 6.42 -8.81
N TRP A 28 -2.30 6.97 -9.59
CA TRP A 28 -3.64 6.42 -9.73
C TRP A 28 -3.86 5.85 -11.14
N ILE A 29 -4.08 4.53 -11.23
CA ILE A 29 -4.33 3.84 -12.51
C ILE A 29 -5.84 3.72 -12.74
N LYS A 30 -6.38 4.45 -13.73
CA LYS A 30 -7.78 4.33 -14.18
C LYS A 30 -7.87 3.55 -15.49
N GLY A 31 -9.01 2.92 -15.69
CA GLY A 31 -9.33 2.22 -16.92
C GLY A 31 -10.69 1.55 -16.83
N PHE A 32 -11.27 1.22 -17.97
CA PHE A 32 -12.58 0.58 -18.06
C PHE A 32 -12.64 -0.75 -17.28
N PRO A 33 -13.84 -1.20 -16.87
CA PRO A 33 -14.04 -2.57 -16.41
C PRO A 33 -13.48 -3.57 -17.43
N GLY A 34 -12.85 -4.64 -16.95
CA GLY A 34 -12.19 -5.62 -17.83
C GLY A 34 -10.86 -5.18 -18.44
N ALA A 35 -10.43 -3.92 -18.29
CA ALA A 35 -9.16 -3.42 -18.81
C ALA A 35 -7.93 -3.96 -18.06
N GLY A 36 -8.02 -5.06 -17.30
CA GLY A 36 -6.88 -5.76 -16.69
C GLY A 36 -6.07 -4.97 -15.64
N LYS A 37 -6.69 -4.02 -14.92
CA LYS A 37 -6.02 -3.22 -13.88
C LYS A 37 -5.42 -4.08 -12.76
N SER A 38 -6.19 -5.04 -12.25
CA SER A 38 -5.71 -6.02 -11.26
C SER A 38 -4.56 -6.88 -11.78
N ALA A 39 -4.52 -7.16 -13.09
CA ALA A 39 -3.40 -7.88 -13.70
C ALA A 39 -2.12 -7.02 -13.67
N VAL A 40 -2.23 -5.71 -13.90
CA VAL A 40 -1.13 -4.74 -13.75
C VAL A 40 -0.70 -4.68 -12.28
N ALA A 41 -1.63 -4.48 -11.34
CA ALA A 41 -1.32 -4.43 -9.91
C ALA A 41 -0.56 -5.68 -9.44
N ALA A 42 -1.01 -6.87 -9.83
CA ALA A 42 -0.33 -8.14 -9.50
C ALA A 42 1.07 -8.24 -10.12
N SER A 43 1.28 -7.73 -11.34
CA SER A 43 2.60 -7.71 -11.96
C SER A 43 3.54 -6.72 -11.28
N ILE A 44 3.02 -5.56 -10.87
CA ILE A 44 3.77 -4.52 -10.15
C ILE A 44 4.21 -5.00 -8.76
N VAL A 45 3.34 -5.72 -8.05
CA VAL A 45 3.71 -6.39 -6.79
C VAL A 45 4.91 -7.31 -7.01
N SER A 46 4.90 -8.14 -8.05
CA SER A 46 6.03 -9.03 -8.34
C SER A 46 7.30 -8.27 -8.74
N HIS A 47 7.18 -7.24 -9.57
CA HIS A 47 8.31 -6.42 -9.99
C HIS A 47 8.99 -5.76 -8.78
N PHE A 48 8.24 -5.03 -7.94
CA PHE A 48 8.82 -4.34 -6.78
C PHE A 48 9.27 -5.28 -5.66
N ARG A 49 8.74 -6.51 -5.62
CA ARG A 49 9.25 -7.54 -4.71
C ARG A 49 10.67 -7.95 -5.10
N VAL A 50 10.93 -8.14 -6.40
CA VAL A 50 12.27 -8.49 -6.91
C VAL A 50 13.25 -7.34 -6.71
N SER A 51 12.81 -6.09 -6.91
CA SER A 51 13.67 -4.91 -6.68
C SER A 51 13.80 -4.48 -5.21
N HIS A 52 13.23 -5.25 -4.27
CA HIS A 52 13.23 -4.99 -2.83
C HIS A 52 12.65 -3.63 -2.42
N GLN A 53 11.69 -3.13 -3.21
CA GLN A 53 10.97 -1.88 -2.95
C GLN A 53 9.51 -2.11 -2.54
N LEU A 54 8.98 -3.33 -2.69
CA LEU A 54 7.61 -3.63 -2.23
C LEU A 54 7.53 -3.55 -0.70
N GLY A 55 6.85 -2.52 -0.21
CA GLY A 55 6.58 -2.32 1.21
C GLY A 55 5.37 -3.10 1.70
N SER A 56 4.27 -3.07 0.95
CA SER A 56 3.04 -3.82 1.23
C SER A 56 2.16 -3.91 -0.01
N PHE A 57 1.16 -4.79 0.01
CA PHE A 57 0.11 -4.82 -1.00
C PHE A 57 -1.20 -5.24 -0.36
N PHE A 58 -2.31 -4.73 -0.89
CA PHE A 58 -3.65 -5.06 -0.41
C PHE A 58 -4.64 -5.01 -1.56
N PHE A 59 -5.24 -6.16 -1.87
CA PHE A 59 -6.23 -6.27 -2.94
C PHE A 59 -7.58 -6.51 -2.29
N PHE A 60 -8.50 -5.57 -2.50
CA PHE A 60 -9.87 -5.75 -2.05
C PHE A 60 -10.58 -6.78 -2.94
N GLU A 61 -11.39 -7.61 -2.30
CA GLU A 61 -12.21 -8.62 -2.93
C GLU A 61 -13.62 -8.49 -2.35
N ARG A 62 -14.60 -8.34 -3.24
CA ARG A 62 -16.01 -8.15 -2.87
C ARG A 62 -16.54 -9.18 -1.88
N ASN A 63 -16.17 -10.44 -2.08
CA ASN A 63 -16.57 -11.58 -1.25
C ASN A 63 -15.91 -11.61 0.14
N LYS A 64 -14.92 -10.74 0.38
CA LYS A 64 -14.19 -10.61 1.65
C LYS A 64 -14.39 -9.27 2.32
N ALA A 65 -15.34 -8.45 1.87
CA ALA A 65 -15.52 -7.07 2.33
C ALA A 65 -15.70 -6.91 3.86
N LEU A 66 -16.22 -7.93 4.55
CA LEU A 66 -16.31 -7.93 6.03
C LEU A 66 -14.93 -7.97 6.72
N SER A 67 -13.93 -8.56 6.06
CA SER A 67 -12.57 -8.73 6.57
C SER A 67 -11.56 -7.79 5.92
N GLN A 68 -11.78 -7.42 4.66
CA GLN A 68 -10.95 -6.50 3.89
C GLN A 68 -11.54 -5.09 3.95
N THR A 69 -11.45 -4.49 5.13
CA THR A 69 -11.89 -3.12 5.39
C THR A 69 -10.74 -2.13 5.20
N PRO A 70 -11.01 -0.83 5.05
CA PRO A 70 -9.97 0.20 5.09
C PRO A 70 -9.10 0.14 6.36
N SER A 71 -9.69 -0.25 7.50
CA SER A 71 -8.93 -0.47 8.72
C SER A 71 -7.99 -1.68 8.61
N ALA A 72 -8.45 -2.77 7.99
CA ALA A 72 -7.60 -3.94 7.72
C ALA A 72 -6.43 -3.60 6.77
N LEU A 73 -6.69 -2.77 5.75
CA LEU A 73 -5.64 -2.22 4.87
C LEU A 73 -4.54 -1.54 5.68
N TRP A 74 -4.87 -0.55 6.53
CA TRP A 74 -3.84 0.21 7.23
C TRP A 74 -3.11 -0.59 8.31
N ARG A 75 -3.78 -1.53 8.99
CA ARG A 75 -3.09 -2.47 9.89
C ARG A 75 -2.10 -3.34 9.13
N THR A 76 -2.49 -3.84 7.96
CA THR A 76 -1.63 -4.69 7.11
C THR A 76 -0.42 -3.91 6.62
N VAL A 77 -0.63 -2.70 6.10
CA VAL A 77 0.46 -1.82 5.65
C VAL A 77 1.43 -1.51 6.78
N ALA A 78 0.93 -1.12 7.96
CA ALA A 78 1.77 -0.84 9.12
C ALA A 78 2.58 -2.07 9.56
N TYR A 79 1.93 -3.24 9.61
CA TYR A 79 2.58 -4.50 9.95
C TYR A 79 3.69 -4.84 8.96
N ASP A 80 3.40 -4.86 7.66
CA ASP A 80 4.37 -5.22 6.62
C ASP A 80 5.58 -4.27 6.63
N LEU A 81 5.34 -2.96 6.70
CA LEU A 81 6.41 -1.96 6.77
C LEU A 81 7.26 -2.13 8.04
N SER A 82 6.66 -2.50 9.18
CA SER A 82 7.41 -2.80 10.41
C SER A 82 8.32 -4.01 10.27
N GLN A 83 7.93 -5.00 9.46
CA GLN A 83 8.76 -6.17 9.20
C GLN A 83 10.01 -5.81 8.38
N ILE A 84 9.87 -4.88 7.45
CA ILE A 84 10.94 -4.48 6.51
C ILE A 84 11.85 -3.40 7.12
N TYR A 85 11.29 -2.42 7.83
CA TYR A 85 12.02 -1.24 8.31
C TYR A 85 12.05 -1.18 9.84
N PRO A 86 13.20 -1.41 10.49
CA PRO A 86 13.33 -1.36 11.94
C PRO A 86 12.89 -0.03 12.57
N ILE A 87 13.09 1.09 11.85
CA ILE A 87 12.69 2.42 12.32
C ILE A 87 11.16 2.52 12.40
N VAL A 88 10.45 2.06 11.37
CA VAL A 88 8.99 1.98 11.36
C VAL A 88 8.50 1.11 12.51
N ARG A 89 9.13 -0.06 12.72
CA ARG A 89 8.80 -0.96 13.83
C ARG A 89 8.93 -0.28 15.18
N ASN A 90 10.02 0.45 15.42
CA ASN A 90 10.25 1.11 16.70
C ASN A 90 9.20 2.18 16.98
N VAL A 91 8.80 2.97 15.97
CA VAL A 91 7.74 3.98 16.11
C VAL A 91 6.41 3.31 16.42
N ILE A 92 6.03 2.26 15.68
CA ILE A 92 4.78 1.53 15.93
C ILE A 92 4.79 0.91 17.33
N VAL A 93 5.86 0.21 17.73
CA VAL A 93 5.96 -0.40 19.06
C VAL A 93 5.88 0.65 20.17
N ALA A 94 6.52 1.81 20.01
CA ALA A 94 6.42 2.90 20.96
C ALA A 94 4.96 3.40 21.06
N LYS A 95 4.28 3.56 19.93
CA LYS A 95 2.87 3.96 19.89
C LYS A 95 1.97 2.96 20.60
N LEU A 96 2.15 1.66 20.36
CA LEU A 96 1.36 0.60 21.00
C LEU A 96 1.61 0.51 22.51
N LYS A 97 2.81 0.86 22.99
CA LYS A 97 3.11 0.95 24.43
C LYS A 97 2.43 2.15 25.09
N GLU A 98 2.26 3.24 24.36
CA GLU A 98 1.57 4.45 24.83
C GLU A 98 0.05 4.26 24.82
N ASP A 99 -0.48 3.73 23.72
CA ASP A 99 -1.92 3.53 23.50
C ASP A 99 -2.15 2.25 22.69
N GLU A 100 -2.41 1.14 23.37
CA GLU A 100 -2.73 -0.13 22.72
C GLU A 100 -4.09 -0.08 21.99
N ALA A 101 -5.01 0.80 22.41
CA ALA A 101 -6.34 0.87 21.81
C ALA A 101 -6.30 1.42 20.38
N VAL A 102 -5.22 2.10 19.97
CA VAL A 102 -5.06 2.67 18.62
C VAL A 102 -5.26 1.65 17.51
N VAL A 103 -4.86 0.37 17.70
CA VAL A 103 -5.06 -0.67 16.67
C VAL A 103 -6.51 -1.09 16.53
N SER A 104 -7.30 -0.92 17.59
CA SER A 104 -8.71 -1.32 17.64
C SER A 104 -9.68 -0.22 17.21
N THR A 105 -9.19 1.02 16.98
CA THR A 105 -10.04 2.14 16.58
C THR A 105 -10.81 1.84 15.28
N ALA A 106 -12.06 2.28 15.23
CA ALA A 106 -12.87 2.29 14.01
C ALA A 106 -12.54 3.51 13.11
N ASN A 107 -11.78 4.49 13.63
CA ASN A 107 -11.39 5.67 12.88
C ASN A 107 -10.22 5.34 11.94
N THR A 108 -10.54 5.03 10.70
CA THR A 108 -9.56 4.72 9.64
C THR A 108 -8.54 5.84 9.42
N ILE A 109 -8.92 7.11 9.57
CA ILE A 109 -8.01 8.25 9.40
C ILE A 109 -6.98 8.28 10.54
N GLN A 110 -7.44 8.10 11.78
CA GLN A 110 -6.55 7.99 12.95
C GLN A 110 -5.61 6.80 12.79
N LEU A 111 -6.12 5.65 12.37
CA LEU A 111 -5.31 4.45 12.18
C LEU A 111 -4.21 4.66 11.13
N PHE A 112 -4.53 5.27 9.98
CA PHE A 112 -3.55 5.63 8.97
C PHE A 112 -2.51 6.62 9.52
N HIS A 113 -2.96 7.68 10.19
CA HIS A 113 -2.09 8.70 10.74
C HIS A 113 -1.08 8.10 11.73
N GLU A 114 -1.58 7.41 12.75
CA GLU A 114 -0.77 6.93 13.87
C GLU A 114 0.15 5.77 13.48
N LEU A 115 -0.33 4.83 12.66
CA LEU A 115 0.41 3.60 12.36
C LEU A 115 1.24 3.66 11.08
N VAL A 116 0.86 4.49 10.12
CA VAL A 116 1.53 4.57 8.80
C VAL A 116 2.23 5.90 8.66
N GLN A 117 1.51 7.02 8.66
CA GLN A 117 2.07 8.33 8.35
C GLN A 117 3.15 8.76 9.35
N LEU A 118 2.88 8.68 10.66
CA LEU A 118 3.88 9.03 11.68
C LEU A 118 5.11 8.13 11.60
N SER A 119 4.92 6.83 11.41
CA SER A 119 6.03 5.87 11.30
C SER A 119 6.94 6.15 10.09
N LEU A 120 6.38 6.68 9.01
CA LEU A 120 7.09 7.07 7.80
C LEU A 120 7.60 8.52 7.84
N SER A 121 7.11 9.38 8.74
CA SER A 121 7.60 10.77 8.88
C SER A 121 9.10 10.84 9.24
N SER A 122 9.66 9.75 9.78
CA SER A 122 11.11 9.57 10.02
C SER A 122 11.85 8.99 8.80
N TYR A 123 11.34 9.20 7.58
CA TYR A 123 11.86 8.65 6.31
C TYR A 123 13.30 9.05 5.98
N MET A 124 13.89 10.04 6.66
CA MET A 124 15.27 10.47 6.42
C MET A 124 16.31 9.36 6.57
N ALA A 125 15.94 8.27 7.24
CA ALA A 125 16.78 7.09 7.40
C ALA A 125 16.51 5.96 6.38
N ILE A 126 15.51 6.10 5.50
CA ILE A 126 15.26 5.17 4.40
C ILE A 126 16.10 5.63 3.20
N PRO A 127 17.03 4.79 2.68
CA PRO A 127 17.78 5.13 1.48
C PRO A 127 16.82 5.46 0.33
N THR A 128 17.09 6.52 -0.42
CA THR A 128 16.24 7.00 -1.52
C THR A 128 15.88 5.91 -2.53
N GLY A 129 16.80 4.99 -2.85
CA GLY A 129 16.55 3.84 -3.73
C GLY A 129 15.78 2.67 -3.10
N ARG A 130 15.26 2.81 -1.88
CA ARG A 130 14.52 1.78 -1.13
C ARG A 130 13.22 2.31 -0.53
N MET A 131 12.69 3.41 -1.08
CA MET A 131 11.40 3.93 -0.66
C MET A 131 10.31 2.87 -0.87
N PRO A 132 9.50 2.57 0.16
CA PRO A 132 8.52 1.51 0.07
C PRO A 132 7.39 1.88 -0.90
N ILE A 133 7.06 0.95 -1.79
CA ILE A 133 5.87 0.99 -2.63
C ILE A 133 4.76 0.19 -1.96
N VAL A 134 3.59 0.81 -1.81
CA VAL A 134 2.36 0.14 -1.38
C VAL A 134 1.41 0.05 -2.57
N VAL A 135 0.99 -1.18 -2.91
CA VAL A 135 0.06 -1.42 -4.03
C VAL A 135 -1.33 -1.70 -3.48
N ILE A 136 -2.32 -0.90 -3.88
CA ILE A 136 -3.72 -1.08 -3.51
C ILE A 136 -4.53 -1.32 -4.78
N ASP A 137 -5.26 -2.43 -4.84
CA ASP A 137 -6.13 -2.77 -5.97
C ASP A 137 -7.59 -2.89 -5.53
N ALA A 138 -8.49 -2.63 -6.48
CA ALA A 138 -9.94 -2.70 -6.30
C ALA A 138 -10.46 -1.83 -5.14
N LEU A 139 -9.92 -0.62 -4.96
CA LEU A 139 -10.35 0.28 -3.88
C LEU A 139 -11.86 0.57 -3.89
N ASP A 140 -12.50 0.49 -5.05
CA ASP A 140 -13.95 0.58 -5.23
C ASP A 140 -14.75 -0.55 -4.58
N GLU A 141 -14.12 -1.68 -4.26
CA GLU A 141 -14.72 -2.81 -3.53
C GLU A 141 -14.60 -2.64 -2.01
N CYS A 142 -13.98 -1.55 -1.52
CA CYS A 142 -13.92 -1.25 -0.08
C CYS A 142 -15.24 -0.61 0.38
N GLY A 143 -15.94 -1.26 1.33
CA GLY A 143 -17.21 -0.74 1.87
C GLY A 143 -18.39 -1.73 1.86
N GLY A 144 -18.23 -2.94 1.30
CA GLY A 144 -19.27 -3.97 1.37
C GLY A 144 -20.29 -3.94 0.24
N LEU A 145 -21.37 -4.69 0.40
CA LEU A 145 -22.42 -4.89 -0.63
C LEU A 145 -23.26 -3.65 -0.91
N ASP A 146 -23.08 -2.58 -0.14
CA ASP A 146 -23.85 -1.33 -0.24
C ASP A 146 -23.21 -0.31 -1.19
N GLY A 147 -22.27 -0.75 -2.04
CA GLY A 147 -21.71 0.03 -3.16
C GLY A 147 -22.69 0.22 -4.32
N SER A 148 -23.91 0.68 -4.03
CA SER A 148 -24.94 1.10 -4.98
C SER A 148 -25.35 2.55 -4.74
#